data_AF-A7T4U6-F1
#
_entry.id   AF-A7T4U6-F1
#
_cell.length_a   1.000
_cell.length_b   1.000
_cell.length_c   1.000
_cell.angle_alpha   90.00
_cell.angle_beta   90.00
_cell.angle_gamma   90.00
#
_symmetry.space_group_name_H-M   'P 1'
#
loop_
_entity.id
_entity.type
_entity.pdbx_description
1 polymer ?
#
loop_
_entity_poly.entity_id
_entity_poly.type
_entity_poly.pdbx_seq_one_letter_code
_entity_poly.pdbx_strand_id
1 'polypeptide(L)' 'INECLTQGEMCRNGVCENTEGSYRCICNAGYAANAEENKCADINECSTIPDVCMNGRCANSPGGYSCICNSGY' A
#
# COMPACT_ATOMS: atom_id res chain seq x y z
N ILE A 1 -26.38 4.93 0.26
CA ILE A 1 -25.75 4.92 1.61
C ILE A 1 -24.32 5.44 1.41
N ASN A 2 -23.68 6.11 2.38
CA ASN A 2 -22.30 6.55 2.19
C ASN A 2 -21.38 5.73 3.09
N GLU A 3 -20.87 4.64 2.54
CA GLU A 3 -20.05 3.64 3.20
C GLU A 3 -18.81 4.25 3.86
N CYS A 4 -18.23 5.28 3.23
CA CYS A 4 -17.07 6.02 3.75
C CYS A 4 -17.36 6.80 5.04
N LEU A 5 -18.62 7.23 5.25
CA LEU A 5 -19.04 7.97 6.45
C LEU A 5 -19.55 7.04 7.56
N THR A 6 -20.06 5.86 7.20
CA THR A 6 -20.61 4.89 8.17
C THR A 6 -19.55 4.04 8.86
N GLN A 7 -18.35 3.90 8.29
CA GLN A 7 -17.34 2.98 8.81
C GLN A 7 -15.96 3.64 8.72
N GLY A 8 -15.69 4.55 9.67
CA GLY A 8 -14.55 5.47 9.67
C GLY A 8 -13.14 4.85 9.69
N GLU A 9 -13.02 3.52 9.64
CA GLU A 9 -11.73 2.80 9.51
C GLU A 9 -11.60 2.01 8.19
N MET A 10 -12.55 2.12 7.27
CA MET A 10 -12.41 1.53 5.93
C MET A 10 -11.32 2.28 5.14
N CYS A 11 -10.49 1.54 4.40
CA CYS A 11 -9.35 2.07 3.64
C CYS A 11 -8.19 2.62 4.49
N ARG A 12 -7.79 1.93 5.57
CA ARG A 12 -6.55 2.28 6.32
C ARG A 12 -5.35 2.34 5.36
N ASN A 13 -4.60 3.44 5.37
CA ASN A 13 -3.53 3.78 4.41
C ASN A 13 -4.01 4.10 2.97
N GLY A 14 -5.24 4.61 2.84
CA GLY A 14 -5.80 5.10 1.59
C GLY A 14 -6.92 6.12 1.81
N VAL A 15 -7.62 6.43 0.73
CA VAL A 15 -8.78 7.34 0.67
C VAL A 15 -9.99 6.55 0.21
N CYS A 16 -11.09 6.64 0.96
CA CYS A 16 -12.36 6.06 0.53
C CYS A 16 -13.06 6.99 -0.46
N GLU A 17 -13.33 6.48 -1.67
CA GLU A 17 -14.11 7.17 -2.69
C GLU A 17 -15.46 6.46 -2.86
N ASN A 18 -16.55 7.17 -2.58
CA ASN A 18 -17.89 6.63 -2.76
C ASN A 18 -18.28 6.67 -4.25
N THR A 19 -18.83 5.58 -4.78
CA THR A 19 -19.28 5.46 -6.18
C THR A 19 -20.79 5.19 -6.22
N GLU A 20 -21.47 5.47 -7.33
CA GLU A 20 -22.91 5.18 -7.41
C GLU A 20 -23.18 3.67 -7.27
N GLY A 21 -23.70 3.28 -6.11
CA GLY A 21 -24.02 1.88 -5.78
C GLY A 21 -22.92 1.10 -5.06
N SER A 22 -21.75 1.70 -4.79
CA SER A 22 -20.66 1.05 -4.06
C SER A 22 -19.65 2.07 -3.48
N TYR A 23 -18.49 1.59 -3.05
CA TYR A 23 -17.35 2.41 -2.68
C TYR A 23 -16.07 1.74 -3.16
N ARG A 24 -15.01 2.52 -3.35
CA ARG A 24 -13.66 2.00 -3.60
C ARG A 24 -12.64 2.66 -2.69
N CYS A 25 -11.68 1.85 -2.23
CA CYS A 25 -10.50 2.35 -1.55
C CYS A 25 -9.43 2.72 -2.59
N ILE A 26 -9.14 4.01 -2.71
CA ILE A 26 -7.98 4.53 -3.43
C ILE A 26 -6.79 4.44 -2.48
N CYS A 27 -5.95 3.41 -2.63
CA CYS A 27 -4.80 3.23 -1.77
C CYS A 27 -3.67 4.21 -2.10
N ASN A 28 -2.90 4.61 -1.08
CA ASN A 28 -1.72 5.44 -1.29
C ASN A 28 -0.68 4.67 -2.12
N ALA A 29 0.27 5.39 -2.74
CA ALA A 29 1.39 4.76 -3.44
C ALA A 29 2.14 3.80 -2.48
N GLY A 30 2.52 2.63 -2.99
CA GLY A 30 3.08 1.54 -2.17
C GLY A 30 2.05 0.69 -1.44
N TYR A 31 0.74 0.93 -1.61
CA TYR A 31 -0.32 0.09 -1.06
C TYR A 31 -1.28 -0.44 -2.13
N ALA A 32 -1.74 -1.67 -1.95
CA ALA A 32 -2.73 -2.34 -2.79
C ALA A 32 -4.05 -2.52 -2.02
N ALA A 33 -5.18 -2.33 -2.72
CA ALA A 33 -6.49 -2.60 -2.16
C ALA A 33 -6.66 -4.10 -1.92
N ASN A 34 -6.74 -4.51 -0.66
CA ASN A 34 -7.10 -5.87 -0.32
C ASN A 34 -8.62 -6.00 -0.30
N ALA A 35 -9.17 -6.71 -1.28
CA ALA A 35 -10.60 -6.94 -1.42
C ALA A 35 -11.21 -7.75 -0.27
N GLU A 36 -10.40 -8.56 0.45
CA GLU A 36 -10.88 -9.36 1.58
C GLU A 36 -11.05 -8.54 2.85
N GLU A 37 -10.23 -7.50 3.02
CA GLU A 37 -10.10 -6.78 4.29
C GLU A 37 -10.55 -5.31 4.19
N ASN A 38 -11.06 -4.88 3.02
CA ASN A 38 -11.47 -3.49 2.74
C ASN A 38 -10.44 -2.44 3.21
N LYS A 39 -9.17 -2.78 3.08
CA LYS A 39 -8.04 -1.96 3.56
C LYS A 39 -6.89 -1.98 2.57
N CYS A 40 -6.03 -0.99 2.68
CA CYS A 40 -4.84 -0.88 1.85
C CYS A 40 -3.71 -1.66 2.50
N ALA A 41 -3.38 -2.80 1.92
CA ALA A 41 -2.25 -3.63 2.33
C ALA A 41 -0.97 -3.08 1.68
N ASP A 42 0.09 -2.98 2.45
CA ASP A 42 1.40 -2.56 1.97
C ASP A 42 1.90 -3.52 0.90
N ILE A 43 2.37 -2.98 -0.23
CA ILE A 43 2.95 -3.76 -1.32
C ILE A 43 4.40 -3.98 -0.97
N ASN A 44 4.80 -5.25 -0.85
CA ASN A 44 6.20 -5.56 -0.61
C ASN A 44 7.00 -5.52 -1.92
N GLU A 45 7.50 -4.34 -2.29
CA GLU A 45 8.26 -4.19 -3.55
C GLU A 45 9.52 -5.06 -3.56
N CYS A 46 10.12 -5.37 -2.41
CA CYS A 46 11.25 -6.28 -2.32
C CYS A 46 10.92 -7.71 -2.77
N SER A 47 9.66 -8.13 -2.60
CA SER A 47 9.18 -9.46 -3.02
C SER A 47 8.53 -9.43 -4.40
N THR A 48 7.91 -8.31 -4.77
CA THR A 48 7.23 -8.14 -6.05
C THR A 48 8.20 -7.80 -7.18
N ILE A 49 9.25 -7.03 -6.90
CA ILE A 49 10.24 -6.56 -7.87
C ILE A 49 11.59 -7.21 -7.55
N PRO A 50 12.00 -8.25 -8.29
CA PRO A 50 13.35 -8.80 -8.14
C PRO A 50 14.40 -7.75 -8.53
N ASP A 51 15.50 -7.71 -7.79
CA ASP A 51 16.61 -6.76 -7.97
C ASP A 51 16.22 -5.27 -7.90
N VAL A 52 15.14 -4.93 -7.17
CA VAL A 52 14.72 -3.53 -6.96
C VAL A 52 15.82 -2.64 -6.36
N CYS A 53 16.76 -3.25 -5.62
CA CYS A 53 17.98 -2.61 -5.13
C CYS A 53 19.20 -3.23 -5.82
N MET A 54 19.74 -2.58 -6.84
CA MET A 54 20.84 -3.12 -7.66
C MET A 54 22.11 -3.49 -6.86
N ASN A 55 22.43 -2.78 -5.79
CA ASN A 55 23.65 -2.99 -4.97
C ASN A 55 23.39 -2.82 -3.47
N GLY A 56 22.21 -3.24 -3.02
CA GLY A 56 21.81 -3.08 -1.64
C GLY A 56 20.83 -4.14 -1.18
N ARG A 57 20.59 -4.16 0.12
CA ARG A 57 19.52 -4.95 0.70
C ARG A 57 18.22 -4.17 0.61
N CYS A 58 17.21 -4.75 -0.03
CA CYS A 58 15.87 -4.18 0.02
C CYS A 58 15.25 -4.40 1.41
N ALA A 59 14.71 -3.34 1.98
CA ALA A 59 13.95 -3.35 3.22
C ALA A 59 12.56 -2.75 2.95
N ASN A 60 11.53 -3.59 3.03
CA ASN A 60 10.15 -3.15 2.86
C ASN A 60 9.74 -2.25 4.03
N SER A 61 9.02 -1.17 3.74
CA SER A 61 8.59 -0.16 4.71
C SER A 61 7.13 0.22 4.47
N PRO A 62 6.34 0.59 5.49
CA PRO A 62 4.95 0.97 5.25
C PRO A 62 4.83 2.16 4.26
N GLY A 63 4.30 1.90 3.06
CA GLY A 63 4.14 2.85 1.96
C GLY A 63 5.26 2.86 0.93
N GLY A 64 6.15 1.86 0.94
CA GLY A 64 7.17 1.68 -0.08
C GLY A 64 8.35 0.82 0.36
N TYR A 65 9.52 1.03 -0.21
CA TYR A 65 10.72 0.29 0.18
C TYR A 65 11.91 1.22 0.33
N SER A 66 12.87 0.77 1.13
CA SER A 66 14.16 1.41 1.33
C SER A 66 15.28 0.47 0.90
N CYS A 67 16.17 0.96 0.04
CA CYS A 67 17.39 0.24 -0.30
C CYS A 67 18.49 0.59 0.69
N ILE A 68 18.91 -0.39 1.48
CA ILE A 68 20.05 -0.27 2.38
C ILE A 68 21.31 -0.64 1.60
N CYS A 69 22.08 0.36 1.19
CA CYS A 69 23.40 0.14 0.60
C CYS A 69 24.37 -0.42 1.64
N ASN A 70 25.22 -1.36 1.24
CA ASN A 70 26.27 -1.87 2.13
C ASN A 70 27.31 -0.75 2.37
N SER A 71 27.69 -0.53 3.63
CA SER A 71 28.68 0.49 4.02
C SER A 71 30.00 0.28 3.28
N GLY A 72 30.38 1.24 2.42
CA GLY A 72 31.63 1.19 1.65
C GLY A 72 31.54 1.67 0.18
N TYR A 73 30.38 2.12 -0.28
CA TYR A 73 30.16 2.80 -1.57
C TYR A 73 29.79 4.27 -1.36
#